data_AF-A0A3E0PU32-F1
#
_entry.id   AF-A0A3E0PU32-F1
#
_cell.length_a   1.000
_cell.length_b   1.000
_cell.length_c   1.000
_cell.angle_alpha   90.00
_cell.angle_beta   90.00
_cell.angle_gamma   90.00
#
_symmetry.space_group_name_H-M   'P 1'
#
loop_
_entity.id
_entity.type
_entity.pdbx_description
1 polymer ?
#
loop_
_entity_poly.entity_id
_entity_poly.type
_entity_poly.pdbx_seq_one_letter_code
_entity_poly.pdbx_strand_id
1 'polypeptide(L)'
;MRDCVAERVPIIDLDCIRFNQAERATLQRLANSDNVADKRLCVDYLYCGTGVSANLRFMLELAEVLVVNRSPNVRWGTLNCISFGFAETHPRRLWPFIARWGCHRSRDIRAAVACCMLEDVFNVDFEETFERSKALVEAGNIRFLFTLRTCWLTNKRHEAKIRRYVDRHPRSR
;
A
#
# COMPACT_ATOMS: atom_id res chain seq x y z
N MET A 1 21.86 -12.99 -25.87
CA MET A 1 20.99 -12.60 -24.75
C MET A 1 21.16 -11.10 -24.56
N ARG A 2 20.15 -10.29 -24.89
CA ARG A 2 20.24 -8.83 -24.77
C ARG A 2 19.89 -8.46 -23.33
N ASP A 3 20.84 -7.80 -22.67
CA ASP A 3 20.62 -7.13 -21.39
C ASP A 3 19.54 -6.06 -21.56
N CYS A 4 18.34 -6.36 -21.06
CA CYS A 4 17.32 -5.34 -20.83
C CYS A 4 17.70 -4.60 -19.55
N VAL A 5 18.61 -3.64 -19.68
CA VAL A 5 18.76 -2.59 -18.67
C VAL A 5 17.45 -1.81 -18.70
N ALA A 6 16.58 -2.05 -17.72
CA ALA A 6 15.42 -1.20 -17.51
C ALA A 6 15.94 0.23 -17.29
N GLU A 7 15.77 1.08 -18.31
CA GLU A 7 15.97 2.52 -18.18
C GLU A 7 15.12 2.97 -16.99
N ARG A 8 15.78 3.31 -15.88
CA ARG A 8 15.11 3.99 -14.77
C ARG A 8 14.63 5.30 -15.34
N VAL A 9 13.31 5.42 -15.54
CA VAL A 9 12.66 6.70 -15.78
C VAL A 9 13.19 7.65 -14.70
N PRO A 10 13.77 8.80 -15.08
CA PRO A 10 14.28 9.74 -14.10
C PRO A 10 13.12 10.07 -13.16
N ILE A 11 13.33 9.80 -11.87
CA ILE A 11 12.44 10.30 -10.82
C ILE A 11 12.54 11.81 -10.99
N ILE A 12 11.51 12.40 -11.58
CA ILE A 12 11.40 13.84 -11.69
C ILE A 12 11.53 14.35 -10.27
N ASP A 13 12.50 15.22 -10.03
CA ASP A 13 12.73 15.92 -8.77
C ASP A 13 11.57 16.92 -8.58
N LEU A 14 10.38 16.36 -8.38
CA LEU A 14 9.19 17.09 -8.03
C LEU A 14 9.34 17.37 -6.55
N ASP A 15 9.67 18.63 -6.24
CA ASP A 15 9.58 19.15 -4.88
C ASP A 15 8.29 18.61 -4.26
N CYS A 16 8.42 17.94 -3.12
CA CYS A 16 7.28 17.34 -2.46
C CYS A 16 6.32 18.47 -2.03
N ILE A 17 5.18 18.59 -2.71
CA ILE A 17 4.24 19.70 -2.52
C ILE A 17 3.27 19.40 -1.39
N ARG A 18 3.02 20.39 -0.55
CA ARG A 18 1.88 20.35 0.37
C ARG A 18 0.62 20.73 -0.40
N PHE A 19 -0.35 19.81 -0.49
CA PHE A 19 -1.58 20.09 -1.25
C PHE A 19 -2.39 21.20 -0.59
N ASN A 20 -2.60 22.29 -1.32
CA ASN A 20 -3.51 23.36 -0.97
C ASN A 20 -4.98 22.95 -1.20
N GLN A 21 -5.93 23.83 -0.86
CA GLN A 21 -7.36 23.53 -0.97
C GLN A 21 -7.82 23.26 -2.42
N ALA A 22 -7.32 24.02 -3.39
CA ALA A 22 -7.69 23.87 -4.79
C ALA A 22 -7.16 22.56 -5.40
N GLU A 23 -5.93 22.18 -5.04
CA GLU A 23 -5.32 20.91 -5.43
C GLU A 23 -6.08 19.73 -4.82
N ARG A 24 -6.43 19.81 -3.53
CA ARG A 24 -7.25 18.78 -2.86
C ARG A 24 -8.61 18.61 -3.53
N ALA A 25 -9.29 19.72 -3.85
CA ALA A 25 -10.57 19.68 -4.56
C ALA A 25 -10.45 19.04 -5.96
N THR A 26 -9.37 19.35 -6.68
CA THR A 26 -9.09 18.77 -8.00
C THR A 26 -8.84 17.28 -7.91
N LEU A 27 -7.99 16.84 -6.98
CA LEU A 27 -7.70 15.43 -6.75
C LEU A 27 -8.94 14.63 -6.33
N GLN A 28 -9.78 15.20 -5.46
CA GLN A 28 -11.06 14.59 -5.10
C GLN A 28 -11.96 14.42 -6.32
N ARG A 29 -12.06 15.43 -7.18
CA ARG A 29 -12.84 15.33 -8.43
C ARG A 29 -12.30 14.23 -9.35
N LEU A 30 -10.98 14.18 -9.55
CA LEU A 30 -10.35 13.16 -10.39
C LEU A 30 -10.55 11.74 -9.84
N ALA A 31 -10.38 11.55 -8.52
CA ALA A 31 -10.57 10.25 -7.89
C ALA A 31 -12.01 9.72 -7.98
N ASN A 32 -13.00 10.62 -8.02
CA ASN A 32 -14.42 10.27 -8.14
C ASN A 32 -14.96 10.28 -9.57
N SER A 33 -14.14 10.61 -10.58
CA SER A 33 -14.55 10.57 -12.00
C SER A 33 -14.99 9.15 -12.40
N ASP A 34 -15.82 8.99 -13.42
CA ASP A 34 -16.07 7.67 -14.02
C ASP A 34 -14.96 7.26 -15.00
N ASN A 35 -14.13 8.23 -15.43
CA ASN A 35 -13.03 8.00 -16.35
C ASN A 35 -11.79 7.43 -15.64
N VAL A 36 -11.31 6.28 -16.11
CA VAL A 36 -10.09 5.64 -15.58
C VAL A 36 -8.85 6.51 -15.82
N ALA A 37 -8.80 7.27 -16.91
CA ALA A 37 -7.68 8.18 -17.20
C ALA A 37 -7.59 9.30 -16.14
N ASP A 38 -8.72 9.87 -15.71
CA ASP A 38 -8.75 10.88 -14.65
C ASP A 38 -8.26 10.32 -13.32
N LYS A 39 -8.69 9.10 -12.97
CA LYS A 39 -8.19 8.44 -11.76
C LYS A 39 -6.72 8.12 -11.85
N ARG A 40 -6.22 7.77 -13.04
CA ARG A 40 -4.79 7.56 -13.23
C ARG A 40 -4.01 8.86 -13.06
N LEU A 41 -4.49 9.96 -13.64
CA LEU A 41 -3.93 11.30 -13.46
C LEU A 41 -3.93 11.71 -11.98
N CYS A 42 -5.00 11.39 -11.24
CA CYS A 42 -5.04 11.59 -9.79
C CYS A 42 -3.87 10.89 -9.10
N VAL A 43 -3.63 9.61 -9.42
CA VAL A 43 -2.54 8.83 -8.83
C VAL A 43 -1.18 9.38 -9.22
N ASP A 44 -0.99 9.74 -10.49
CA ASP A 44 0.28 10.32 -10.94
C ASP A 44 0.58 11.64 -10.21
N TYR A 45 -0.43 12.49 -9.98
CA TYR A 45 -0.27 13.73 -9.21
C TYR A 45 -0.09 13.51 -7.69
N LEU A 46 -0.63 12.41 -7.14
CA LEU A 46 -0.41 12.05 -5.73
C LEU A 46 1.07 11.87 -5.40
N TYR A 47 1.89 11.42 -6.36
CA TYR A 47 3.34 11.29 -6.17
C TYR A 47 4.01 12.61 -5.79
N CYS A 48 3.54 13.74 -6.32
CA CYS A 48 4.06 15.07 -5.96
C CYS A 48 3.88 15.38 -4.47
N GLY A 49 2.90 14.78 -3.79
CA GLY A 49 2.62 15.03 -2.37
C GLY A 49 3.21 14.00 -1.40
N THR A 50 3.94 13.01 -1.90
CA THR A 50 4.58 11.98 -1.07
C THR A 50 5.64 12.58 -0.15
N GLY A 51 5.91 11.96 1.00
CA GLY A 51 6.89 12.48 1.97
C GLY A 51 6.40 13.68 2.82
N VAL A 52 5.37 14.42 2.37
CA VAL A 52 4.81 15.55 3.15
C VAL A 52 3.79 15.04 4.16
N SER A 53 4.16 14.98 5.45
CA SER A 53 3.31 14.46 6.55
C SER A 53 1.93 15.09 6.62
N ALA A 54 1.79 16.36 6.21
CA ALA A 54 0.53 17.10 6.18
C ALA A 54 -0.46 16.58 5.11
N ASN A 55 0.01 15.84 4.11
CA ASN A 55 -0.80 15.23 3.06
C ASN A 55 -1.31 13.84 3.44
N LEU A 56 -0.61 13.09 4.32
CA LEU A 56 -0.88 11.68 4.60
C LEU A 56 -2.36 11.37 4.85
N ARG A 57 -3.03 12.16 5.72
CA ARG A 57 -4.45 11.94 6.02
C ARG A 57 -5.32 12.05 4.76
N PHE A 58 -5.12 13.10 3.98
CA PHE A 58 -5.87 13.34 2.75
C PHE A 58 -5.59 12.26 1.69
N MET A 59 -4.33 11.82 1.56
CA MET A 59 -3.97 10.76 0.62
C MET A 59 -4.60 9.42 1.01
N LEU A 60 -4.65 9.09 2.30
CA LEU A 60 -5.38 7.91 2.78
C LEU A 60 -6.88 8.01 2.49
N GLU A 61 -7.50 9.19 2.67
CA GLU A 61 -8.91 9.43 2.34
C GLU A 61 -9.19 9.22 0.84
N LEU A 62 -8.32 9.70 -0.05
CA LEU A 62 -8.42 9.41 -1.49
C LEU A 62 -8.22 7.93 -1.81
N ALA A 63 -7.30 7.27 -1.13
CA ALA A 63 -7.02 5.86 -1.37
C ALA A 63 -8.20 4.94 -1.02
N GLU A 64 -9.04 5.31 -0.05
CA GLU A 64 -10.29 4.59 0.24
C GLU A 64 -11.19 4.49 -1.02
N VAL A 65 -11.16 5.48 -1.89
CA VAL A 65 -11.92 5.51 -3.16
C VAL A 65 -11.17 4.76 -4.27
N LEU A 66 -9.86 4.98 -4.38
CA LEU A 66 -9.06 4.49 -5.51
C LEU A 66 -8.71 3.00 -5.42
N VAL A 67 -8.58 2.45 -4.21
CA VAL A 67 -8.16 1.05 -4.03
C VAL A 67 -9.20 0.04 -4.52
N VAL A 68 -10.48 0.41 -4.59
CA VAL A 68 -11.54 -0.45 -5.15
C VAL A 68 -11.71 -0.31 -6.66
N ASN A 69 -10.91 0.56 -7.30
CA ASN A 69 -10.96 0.74 -8.75
C ASN A 69 -10.66 -0.59 -9.46
N ARG A 70 -11.31 -0.86 -10.60
CA ARG A 70 -11.07 -2.07 -11.38
C ARG A 70 -9.68 -2.10 -12.02
N SER A 71 -9.17 -0.94 -12.43
CA SER A 71 -7.84 -0.80 -13.04
C SER A 71 -6.73 -1.14 -12.02
N PRO A 72 -5.90 -2.17 -12.28
CA PRO A 72 -4.74 -2.48 -11.45
C PRO A 72 -3.78 -1.28 -11.35
N ASN A 73 -3.58 -0.55 -12.44
CA ASN A 73 -2.68 0.60 -12.49
C ASN A 73 -3.09 1.74 -11.55
N VAL A 74 -4.39 1.93 -11.34
CA VAL A 74 -4.90 2.91 -10.38
C VAL A 74 -4.74 2.38 -8.95
N ARG A 75 -5.22 1.16 -8.71
CA ARG A 75 -5.23 0.53 -7.39
C ARG A 75 -3.82 0.32 -6.82
N TRP A 76 -2.97 -0.40 -7.55
CA TRP A 76 -1.59 -0.68 -7.14
C TRP A 76 -0.75 0.59 -7.10
N GLY A 77 -0.93 1.49 -8.08
CA GLY A 77 -0.25 2.79 -8.10
C GLY A 77 -0.57 3.64 -6.87
N THR A 78 -1.83 3.65 -6.42
CA THR A 78 -2.25 4.38 -5.22
C THR A 78 -1.57 3.84 -3.96
N LEU A 79 -1.60 2.51 -3.77
CA LEU A 79 -1.02 1.87 -2.57
C LEU A 79 0.50 2.05 -2.54
N ASN A 80 1.15 1.85 -3.68
CA ASN A 80 2.59 2.06 -3.84
C ASN A 80 2.99 3.52 -3.56
N CYS A 81 2.25 4.50 -4.09
CA CYS A 81 2.47 5.92 -3.85
C CYS A 81 2.45 6.26 -2.35
N ILE A 82 1.42 5.78 -1.63
CA ILE A 82 1.30 6.03 -0.19
C ILE A 82 2.43 5.39 0.60
N SER A 83 2.71 4.12 0.32
CA SER A 83 3.75 3.42 1.07
C SER A 83 5.13 4.02 0.83
N PHE A 84 5.48 4.27 -0.43
CA PHE A 84 6.72 4.95 -0.82
C PHE A 84 6.92 6.28 -0.07
N GLY A 85 5.85 7.07 0.08
CA GLY A 85 5.93 8.36 0.75
C GLY A 85 5.95 8.31 2.28
N PHE A 86 5.44 7.25 2.91
CA PHE A 86 5.10 7.30 4.34
C PHE A 86 5.43 6.06 5.16
N ALA A 87 5.84 4.94 4.57
CA ALA A 87 6.14 3.72 5.33
C ALA A 87 7.33 3.89 6.27
N GLU A 88 8.37 4.62 5.85
CA GLU A 88 9.55 4.89 6.67
C GLU A 88 9.27 5.83 7.84
N THR A 89 8.47 6.87 7.61
CA THR A 89 8.27 7.96 8.57
C THR A 89 7.02 7.78 9.43
N HIS A 90 6.01 7.06 8.94
CA HIS A 90 4.71 6.90 9.60
C HIS A 90 4.14 5.46 9.54
N PRO A 91 4.94 4.40 9.77
CA PRO A 91 4.48 3.01 9.61
C PRO A 91 3.23 2.70 10.46
N ARG A 92 3.21 3.18 11.70
CA ARG A 92 2.07 3.00 12.63
C ARG A 92 0.78 3.67 12.15
N ARG A 93 0.85 4.78 11.40
CA ARG A 93 -0.32 5.48 10.87
C ARG A 93 -0.91 4.80 9.64
N LEU A 94 -0.10 4.02 8.91
CA LEU A 94 -0.57 3.20 7.77
C LEU A 94 -1.31 1.94 8.24
N TRP A 95 -1.02 1.46 9.45
CA TRP A 95 -1.58 0.20 9.95
C TRP A 95 -3.11 0.08 9.88
N PRO A 96 -3.93 1.06 10.31
CA PRO A 96 -5.39 0.93 10.22
C PRO A 96 -5.87 0.69 8.78
N PHE A 97 -5.24 1.34 7.82
CA PHE A 97 -5.54 1.18 6.40
C PHE A 97 -5.12 -0.22 5.90
N ILE A 98 -3.91 -0.67 6.26
CA ILE A 98 -3.39 -2.01 5.95
C ILE A 98 -4.28 -3.10 6.55
N ALA A 99 -4.65 -2.98 7.82
CA ALA A 99 -5.53 -3.92 8.52
C ALA A 99 -6.89 -4.01 7.81
N ARG A 100 -7.50 -2.88 7.45
CA ARG A 100 -8.78 -2.85 6.73
C ARG A 100 -8.69 -3.52 5.36
N TRP A 101 -7.77 -3.06 4.52
CA TRP A 101 -7.71 -3.48 3.11
C TRP A 101 -7.02 -4.84 2.92
N GLY A 102 -6.10 -5.20 3.81
CA GLY A 102 -5.52 -6.53 3.91
C GLY A 102 -6.53 -7.61 4.33
N CYS A 103 -7.68 -7.23 4.88
CA CYS A 103 -8.78 -8.16 5.18
C CYS A 103 -9.84 -8.22 4.07
N HIS A 104 -9.67 -7.48 2.98
CA HIS A 104 -10.71 -7.30 1.97
C HIS A 104 -11.03 -8.61 1.22
N ARG A 105 -12.26 -8.77 0.72
CA ARG A 105 -12.69 -10.01 0.02
C ARG A 105 -11.96 -10.27 -1.31
N SER A 106 -11.60 -9.21 -2.03
CA SER A 106 -10.87 -9.33 -3.30
C SER A 106 -9.44 -9.78 -3.04
N ARG A 107 -9.05 -10.90 -3.66
CA ARG A 107 -7.67 -11.42 -3.59
C ARG A 107 -6.67 -10.42 -4.15
N ASP A 108 -7.02 -9.70 -5.22
CA ASP A 108 -6.12 -8.74 -5.84
C ASP A 108 -5.85 -7.53 -4.94
N ILE A 109 -6.88 -6.99 -4.28
CA ILE A 109 -6.70 -5.90 -3.30
C ILE A 109 -5.78 -6.35 -2.16
N ARG A 110 -5.98 -7.57 -1.64
CA ARG A 110 -5.10 -8.12 -0.60
C ARG A 110 -3.66 -8.28 -1.08
N ALA A 111 -3.46 -8.76 -2.30
CA ALA A 111 -2.13 -8.88 -2.90
C ALA A 111 -1.46 -7.51 -3.05
N ALA A 112 -2.20 -6.50 -3.51
CA ALA A 112 -1.70 -5.14 -3.62
C ALA A 112 -1.33 -4.54 -2.25
N VAL A 113 -2.14 -4.78 -1.20
CA VAL A 113 -1.80 -4.36 0.18
C VAL A 113 -0.57 -5.10 0.71
N ALA A 114 -0.46 -6.41 0.45
CA ALA A 114 0.69 -7.20 0.86
C ALA A 114 1.98 -6.63 0.24
N CYS A 115 2.00 -6.50 -1.09
CA CYS A 115 3.19 -6.12 -1.85
C CYS A 115 3.54 -4.64 -1.73
N CYS A 116 2.54 -3.76 -1.77
CA CYS A 116 2.80 -2.33 -1.87
C CYS A 116 2.74 -1.60 -0.53
N MET A 117 2.32 -2.22 0.58
CA MET A 117 2.23 -1.52 1.87
C MET A 117 2.80 -2.33 3.02
N LEU A 118 2.30 -3.56 3.20
CA LEU A 118 2.67 -4.37 4.35
C LEU A 118 4.15 -4.79 4.30
N GLU A 119 4.68 -5.09 3.11
CA GLU A 119 6.12 -5.34 2.92
C GLU A 119 6.99 -4.15 3.34
N ASP A 120 6.67 -2.94 2.89
CA ASP A 120 7.44 -1.74 3.25
C ASP A 120 7.38 -1.45 4.74
N VAL A 121 6.18 -1.55 5.33
CA VAL A 121 6.01 -1.34 6.78
C VAL A 121 6.76 -2.42 7.58
N PHE A 122 6.80 -3.67 7.11
CA PHE A 122 7.62 -4.72 7.73
C PHE A 122 9.12 -4.46 7.62
N ASN A 123 9.58 -3.85 6.53
CA ASN A 123 11.00 -3.53 6.36
C ASN A 123 11.46 -2.44 7.33
N VAL A 124 10.55 -1.57 7.77
CA VAL A 124 10.82 -0.46 8.70
C VAL A 124 10.61 -0.87 10.16
N ASP A 125 9.47 -1.49 10.47
CA ASP A 125 9.04 -1.77 11.85
C ASP A 125 8.50 -3.19 11.97
N PHE A 126 9.41 -4.17 11.83
CA PHE A 126 9.02 -5.57 11.73
C PHE A 126 8.30 -6.09 12.98
N GLU A 127 8.89 -5.93 14.16
CA GLU A 127 8.40 -6.59 15.37
C GLU A 127 7.01 -6.09 15.76
N GLU A 128 6.76 -4.77 15.74
CA GLU A 128 5.45 -4.23 16.05
C GLU A 128 4.40 -4.62 14.99
N THR A 129 4.75 -4.49 13.71
CA THR A 129 3.85 -4.85 12.61
C THR A 129 3.51 -6.33 12.62
N PHE A 130 4.47 -7.17 13.00
CA PHE A 130 4.28 -8.62 13.07
C PHE A 130 3.34 -9.00 14.20
N GLU A 131 3.50 -8.42 15.40
CA GLU A 131 2.57 -8.67 16.50
C GLU A 131 1.15 -8.18 16.19
N ARG A 132 1.00 -7.01 15.55
CA ARG A 132 -0.33 -6.55 15.09
C ARG A 132 -0.93 -7.48 14.02
N SER A 133 -0.09 -8.01 13.13
CA SER A 133 -0.52 -8.99 12.11
C SER A 133 -0.98 -10.30 12.72
N LYS A 134 -0.26 -10.80 13.74
CA LYS A 134 -0.65 -11.99 14.50
C LYS A 134 -1.98 -11.79 15.18
N ALA A 135 -2.17 -10.66 15.87
CA ALA A 135 -3.43 -10.35 16.55
C ALA A 135 -4.64 -10.42 15.60
N LEU A 136 -4.51 -9.94 14.35
CA LEU A 136 -5.59 -10.05 13.35
C LEU A 136 -5.86 -11.51 12.95
N VAL A 137 -4.82 -12.31 12.75
CA VAL A 137 -4.95 -13.73 12.38
C VAL A 137 -5.54 -14.54 13.53
N GLU A 138 -5.08 -14.31 14.76
CA GLU A 138 -5.55 -14.96 15.98
C GLU A 138 -7.00 -14.59 16.31
N ALA A 139 -7.44 -13.39 15.94
CA ALA A 139 -8.86 -13.00 15.96
C ALA A 139 -9.72 -13.69 14.86
N GLY A 140 -9.16 -14.65 14.13
CA GLY A 140 -9.87 -15.44 13.12
C GLY A 140 -9.89 -14.82 11.72
N ASN A 141 -9.09 -13.79 11.44
CA ASN A 141 -9.08 -13.17 10.13
C ASN A 141 -8.27 -13.96 9.09
N ILE A 142 -8.93 -14.96 8.51
CA ILE A 142 -8.32 -15.85 7.51
C ILE A 142 -7.87 -15.09 6.25
N ARG A 143 -8.52 -13.97 5.92
CA ARG A 143 -8.18 -13.16 4.74
C ARG A 143 -6.86 -12.44 4.94
N PHE A 144 -6.64 -11.92 6.15
CA PHE A 144 -5.37 -11.31 6.52
C PHE A 144 -4.24 -12.35 6.59
N LEU A 145 -4.52 -13.58 7.02
CA LEU A 145 -3.54 -14.68 6.93
C LEU A 145 -3.07 -14.92 5.48
N PHE A 146 -3.98 -14.82 4.49
CA PHE A 146 -3.60 -14.87 3.08
C PHE A 146 -2.75 -13.66 2.65
N THR A 147 -3.09 -12.46 3.09
CA THR A 147 -2.28 -11.25 2.85
C THR A 147 -0.86 -11.42 3.38
N LEU A 148 -0.72 -11.89 4.62
CA LEU A 148 0.58 -12.13 5.26
C LEU A 148 1.39 -13.21 4.53
N ARG A 149 0.74 -14.23 3.96
CA ARG A 149 1.38 -15.26 3.12
C ARG A 149 1.91 -14.70 1.79
N THR A 150 1.33 -13.61 1.29
CA THR A 150 1.72 -12.99 0.02
C THR A 150 2.93 -12.07 0.17
N CYS A 151 3.23 -11.60 1.39
CA CYS A 151 4.39 -10.75 1.63
C CYS A 151 5.72 -11.42 1.28
N TRP A 152 6.59 -10.65 0.64
CA TRP A 152 7.99 -10.97 0.35
C TRP A 152 8.90 -9.91 0.97
N LEU A 153 9.69 -10.31 1.97
CA LEU A 153 10.57 -9.37 2.67
C LEU A 153 12.00 -9.43 2.13
N THR A 154 12.65 -8.26 2.12
CA THR A 154 14.07 -8.14 1.79
C THR A 154 14.92 -8.84 2.86
N ASN A 155 14.54 -8.71 4.13
CA ASN A 155 15.16 -9.42 5.24
C ASN A 155 14.70 -10.89 5.34
N LYS A 156 15.59 -11.82 5.02
CA LYS A 156 15.30 -13.27 5.01
C LYS A 156 14.99 -13.87 6.38
N ARG A 157 15.51 -13.30 7.46
CA ARG A 157 15.16 -13.74 8.83
C ARG A 157 13.71 -13.41 9.15
N HIS A 158 13.28 -12.20 8.82
CA HIS A 158 11.90 -11.74 8.98
C HIS A 158 10.94 -12.54 8.10
N GLU A 159 11.32 -12.76 6.83
CA GLU A 159 10.55 -13.61 5.91
C GLU A 159 10.36 -15.03 6.47
N ALA A 160 11.43 -15.67 6.94
CA ALA A 160 11.36 -17.00 7.54
C ALA A 160 10.50 -17.06 8.82
N LYS A 161 10.45 -15.97 9.60
CA LYS A 161 9.59 -15.85 10.79
C LYS A 161 8.12 -15.76 10.39
N ILE A 162 7.78 -14.95 9.37
CA ILE A 162 6.44 -14.91 8.79
C ILE A 162 6.04 -16.28 8.25
N ARG A 163 6.88 -16.91 7.41
CA ARG A 163 6.62 -18.24 6.82
C ARG A 163 6.29 -19.29 7.88
N ARG A 164 7.16 -19.43 8.90
CA ARG A 164 6.91 -20.34 10.03
C ARG A 164 5.62 -20.04 10.80
N TYR A 165 5.19 -18.78 10.88
CA TYR A 165 3.93 -18.43 11.51
C TYR A 165 2.74 -18.84 10.63
N VAL A 166 2.75 -18.48 9.35
CA VAL A 166 1.64 -18.76 8.44
C VAL A 166 1.49 -20.25 8.13
N ASP A 167 2.56 -21.05 8.18
CA ASP A 167 2.50 -22.50 7.95
C ASP A 167 1.86 -23.25 9.13
N ARG A 168 1.96 -22.69 10.34
CA ARG A 168 1.29 -23.23 11.53
C ARG A 168 -0.22 -22.96 11.57
N HIS A 169 -0.71 -22.05 10.73
CA HIS A 169 -2.14 -21.69 10.67
C HIS A 169 -2.78 -22.35 9.45
N PRO A 170 -3.59 -23.41 9.61
CA PRO A 170 -4.14 -24.14 8.48
C PRO A 170 -5.01 -23.23 7.60
N ARG A 171 -5.03 -23.51 6.29
CA ARG A 171 -6.04 -22.94 5.39
C ARG A 171 -7.38 -23.47 5.86
N SER A 172 -8.22 -22.63 6.47
CA SER A 172 -9.63 -22.96 6.62
C SER A 172 -10.18 -23.27 5.22
N ARG A 173 -10.72 -24.47 5.07
CA ARG A 173 -11.32 -24.96 3.82
C ARG A 173 -12.55 -24.14 3.46
#